data_AF-L2G985-F1
#
_entry.id   AF-L2G985-F1
#
_cell.length_a   1.000
_cell.length_b   1.000
_cell.length_c   1.000
_cell.angle_alpha   90.00
_cell.angle_beta   90.00
_cell.angle_gamma   90.00
#
_symmetry.space_group_name_H-M   'P 1'
#
loop_
_entity.id
_entity.type
_entity.pdbx_description
1 polymer ?
#
loop_
_entity_poly.entity_id
_entity_poly.type
_entity_poly.pdbx_seq_one_letter_code
_entity_poly.pdbx_strand_id
1 'polypeptide(L)'
;MSHKHQTLRFVDDPTAGDGIWGYPTSKANFCEEDYVFTRYIAEFINCLSNATYIYFALKYPRANSKASVPCRSMSSSLVGAAVIALLWGGIGTMAVIYVRSGDIFIHVMTFSALLTFVWPRTLYLVYWTGLYSKEEKKIFMRYFWKAVFALIFGFTLWHIDLEYCAELRAVRKAVGLPIAWFLELHGWWHIFTALGASWYMRLIRMVTEDACTGSEKKQK
;
A
#
# COMPACT_ATOMS: atom_id res chain seq x y z
N MET A 1 -37.38 -5.83 15.52
CA MET A 1 -36.57 -5.20 16.58
C MET A 1 -35.20 -5.89 16.65
N SER A 2 -34.21 -5.46 15.87
CA SER A 2 -32.78 -5.82 16.05
C SER A 2 -31.85 -4.96 15.15
N HIS A 3 -32.09 -3.65 15.06
CA HIS A 3 -31.23 -2.75 14.26
C HIS A 3 -30.34 -1.84 15.12
N LYS A 4 -30.60 -1.74 16.43
CA LYS A 4 -29.82 -0.87 17.34
C LYS A 4 -28.46 -1.43 17.74
N HIS A 5 -28.23 -2.75 17.68
CA HIS A 5 -26.93 -3.33 18.05
C HIS A 5 -25.89 -3.27 16.93
N GLN A 6 -26.31 -3.14 15.67
CA GLN A 6 -25.40 -3.12 14.51
C GLN A 6 -24.79 -1.73 14.28
N THR A 7 -25.52 -0.66 14.64
CA THR A 7 -25.05 0.74 14.60
C THR A 7 -24.10 1.11 15.75
N LEU A 8 -23.98 0.29 16.81
CA LEU A 8 -23.04 0.55 17.91
C LEU A 8 -21.56 0.56 17.50
N ARG A 9 -21.22 -0.09 16.38
CA ARG A 9 -19.84 -0.06 15.85
C ARG A 9 -19.55 1.19 15.02
N PHE A 10 -20.58 1.88 14.56
CA PHE A 10 -20.51 2.98 13.60
C PHE A 10 -21.40 4.13 14.05
N VAL A 11 -21.41 4.45 15.34
CA VAL A 11 -22.33 5.45 15.94
C VAL A 11 -22.13 6.83 15.29
N ASP A 12 -20.92 7.09 14.82
CA ASP A 12 -20.54 8.36 14.20
C ASP A 12 -20.88 8.43 12.71
N ASP A 13 -21.33 7.33 12.08
CA ASP A 13 -21.77 7.28 10.69
C ASP A 13 -23.30 7.10 10.60
N PRO A 14 -24.05 8.17 10.33
CA PRO A 14 -25.51 8.12 10.28
C PRO A 14 -26.04 7.36 9.06
N THR A 15 -25.24 7.20 8.00
CA THR A 15 -25.65 6.66 6.69
C THR A 15 -25.15 5.23 6.44
N ALA A 16 -24.38 4.64 7.37
CA ALA A 16 -23.92 3.24 7.35
C ALA A 16 -25.04 2.19 7.16
N GLY A 17 -26.29 2.53 7.52
CA GLY A 17 -27.46 1.65 7.33
C GLY A 17 -28.22 1.84 6.01
N ASP A 18 -27.86 2.83 5.20
CA ASP A 18 -28.66 3.26 4.03
C ASP A 18 -28.36 2.47 2.75
N GLY A 19 -27.33 1.61 2.80
CA GLY A 19 -26.91 0.76 1.70
C GLY A 19 -27.89 -0.36 1.36
N ILE A 20 -28.03 -0.66 0.07
CA ILE A 20 -28.89 -1.77 -0.38
C ILE A 20 -28.31 -3.15 -0.05
N TRP A 21 -27.02 -3.23 0.25
CA TRP A 21 -26.28 -4.49 0.48
C TRP A 21 -26.35 -4.98 1.94
N GLY A 22 -27.10 -4.27 2.79
CA GLY A 22 -27.21 -4.56 4.21
C GLY A 22 -26.16 -3.84 5.05
N TYR A 23 -26.16 -4.14 6.36
CA TYR A 23 -25.30 -3.46 7.32
C TYR A 23 -23.84 -3.91 7.22
N PRO A 24 -22.88 -2.99 7.40
CA PRO A 24 -21.46 -3.32 7.43
C PRO A 24 -21.14 -4.30 8.58
N THR A 25 -20.38 -5.35 8.26
CA THR A 25 -19.91 -6.37 9.22
C THR A 25 -18.43 -6.23 9.56
N SER A 26 -17.75 -5.23 8.98
CA SER A 26 -16.36 -4.89 9.26
C SER A 26 -16.13 -4.56 10.74
N LYS A 27 -14.88 -4.66 11.18
CA LYS A 27 -14.50 -4.27 12.55
C LYS A 27 -14.23 -2.77 12.71
N ALA A 28 -13.96 -2.07 11.62
CA ALA A 28 -13.69 -0.64 11.59
C ALA A 28 -14.34 -0.02 10.34
N ASN A 29 -14.62 1.28 10.41
CA ASN A 29 -15.01 2.14 9.29
C ASN A 29 -14.01 3.28 9.18
N PHE A 30 -13.79 3.79 7.98
CA PHE A 30 -12.92 4.96 7.79
C PHE A 30 -13.71 6.26 7.97
N CYS A 31 -13.04 7.39 7.75
CA CYS A 31 -13.64 8.68 8.04
C CYS A 31 -14.67 9.12 7.00
N GLU A 32 -14.65 8.62 5.76
CA GLU A 32 -15.70 8.91 4.78
C GLU A 32 -17.02 8.29 5.25
N GLU A 33 -18.14 9.03 5.19
CA GLU A 33 -19.44 8.47 5.52
C GLU A 33 -19.95 7.50 4.45
N ASP A 34 -20.49 6.37 4.91
CA ASP A 34 -21.02 5.31 4.08
C ASP A 34 -22.24 5.79 3.27
N TYR A 35 -22.29 5.44 1.98
CA TYR A 35 -23.44 5.66 1.10
C TYR A 35 -23.89 7.13 0.96
N VAL A 36 -23.06 8.10 1.35
CA VAL A 36 -23.40 9.53 1.30
C VAL A 36 -23.69 10.02 -0.13
N PHE A 37 -23.04 9.42 -1.14
CA PHE A 37 -23.23 9.75 -2.55
C PHE A 37 -24.18 8.81 -3.28
N THR A 38 -24.09 7.51 -3.00
CA THR A 38 -24.89 6.49 -3.69
C THR A 38 -25.27 5.40 -2.70
N ARG A 39 -26.45 4.79 -2.85
CA ARG A 39 -26.86 3.63 -2.03
C ARG A 39 -26.19 2.32 -2.42
N TYR A 40 -25.37 2.32 -3.47
CA TYR A 40 -24.72 1.13 -4.03
C TYR A 40 -23.27 0.98 -3.58
N ILE A 41 -22.58 2.09 -3.33
CA ILE A 41 -21.14 2.15 -3.02
C ILE A 41 -20.98 2.93 -1.70
N ALA A 42 -20.53 2.22 -0.66
CA ALA A 42 -20.05 2.79 0.60
C ALA A 42 -18.69 3.47 0.38
N GLU A 43 -18.38 4.49 1.19
CA GLU A 43 -17.15 5.30 1.09
C GLU A 43 -16.74 5.58 -0.37
N PHE A 44 -17.54 6.36 -1.09
CA PHE A 44 -17.47 6.49 -2.54
C PHE A 44 -16.10 6.95 -3.06
N ILE A 45 -15.48 7.94 -2.41
CA ILE A 45 -14.19 8.49 -2.81
C ILE A 45 -13.06 7.51 -2.47
N ASN A 46 -13.11 6.87 -1.30
CA ASN A 46 -12.22 5.78 -0.93
C ASN A 46 -12.31 4.61 -1.93
N CYS A 47 -13.52 4.24 -2.35
CA CYS A 47 -13.74 3.19 -3.33
C CYS A 47 -13.14 3.56 -4.71
N LEU A 48 -13.48 4.73 -5.24
CA LEU A 48 -13.04 5.13 -6.58
C LEU A 48 -11.55 5.42 -6.68
N SER A 49 -10.95 5.99 -5.63
CA SER A 49 -9.51 6.30 -5.61
C SER A 49 -8.63 5.05 -5.78
N ASN A 50 -9.13 3.86 -5.43
CA ASN A 50 -8.46 2.58 -5.70
C ASN A 50 -8.27 2.28 -7.19
N ALA A 51 -9.01 2.91 -8.10
CA ALA A 51 -8.77 2.84 -9.55
C ALA A 51 -7.33 3.26 -9.92
N THR A 52 -6.67 4.07 -9.09
CA THR A 52 -5.27 4.46 -9.27
C THR A 52 -4.31 3.26 -9.23
N TYR A 53 -4.56 2.27 -8.35
CA TYR A 53 -3.76 1.04 -8.32
C TYR A 53 -3.92 0.25 -9.62
N ILE A 54 -5.16 0.11 -10.08
CA ILE A 54 -5.49 -0.58 -11.33
C ILE A 54 -4.80 0.12 -12.51
N TYR A 55 -4.91 1.45 -12.58
CA TYR A 55 -4.27 2.25 -13.61
C TYR A 55 -2.75 2.01 -13.67
N PHE A 56 -2.05 2.07 -12.53
CA PHE A 56 -0.59 1.86 -12.54
C PHE A 56 -0.19 0.41 -12.83
N ALA A 57 -1.00 -0.57 -12.41
CA ALA A 57 -0.77 -1.97 -12.75
C ALA A 57 -0.88 -2.21 -14.27
N LEU A 58 -1.86 -1.59 -14.93
CA LEU A 58 -2.08 -1.69 -16.38
C LEU A 58 -1.08 -0.86 -17.19
N LYS A 59 -0.68 0.32 -16.69
CA LYS A 59 0.28 1.20 -17.38
C LYS A 59 1.70 0.64 -17.41
N TYR A 60 2.09 -0.09 -16.36
CA TYR A 60 3.44 -0.65 -16.22
C TYR A 60 3.39 -2.17 -16.01
N PRO A 61 2.89 -2.95 -16.99
CA PRO A 61 2.79 -4.40 -16.88
C PRO A 61 4.20 -4.99 -16.66
N ARG A 62 4.27 -6.19 -16.08
CA ARG A 62 5.53 -6.94 -16.04
C ARG A 62 5.99 -7.20 -17.48
N ALA A 63 7.26 -6.99 -17.77
CA ALA A 63 7.85 -7.42 -19.03
C ALA A 63 7.63 -8.93 -19.20
N ASN A 64 7.41 -9.37 -20.44
CA ASN A 64 7.03 -10.74 -20.78
C ASN A 64 7.97 -11.76 -20.10
N SER A 65 7.44 -12.78 -19.44
CA SER A 65 8.23 -13.80 -18.71
C SER A 65 9.22 -14.57 -19.60
N LYS A 66 9.06 -14.47 -20.92
CA LYS A 66 9.97 -15.01 -21.93
C LYS A 66 11.23 -14.15 -22.17
N ALA A 67 11.24 -12.90 -21.70
CA ALA A 67 12.36 -11.96 -21.83
C ALA A 67 13.23 -11.87 -20.55
N SER A 68 12.81 -12.48 -19.44
CA SER A 68 13.63 -12.56 -18.22
C SER A 68 14.63 -13.72 -18.36
N VAL A 69 15.89 -13.37 -18.61
CA VAL A 69 17.01 -14.28 -18.35
C VAL A 69 16.95 -14.65 -16.85
N PRO A 70 16.95 -15.95 -16.48
CA PRO A 70 17.06 -16.38 -15.09
C PRO A 70 18.45 -16.05 -14.57
N CYS A 71 18.58 -14.84 -14.08
CA CYS A 71 19.79 -14.29 -13.53
C CYS A 71 20.10 -14.93 -12.19
N ARG A 72 21.00 -15.92 -12.25
CA ARG A 72 21.30 -16.89 -11.19
C ARG A 72 20.03 -17.56 -10.65
N SER A 73 19.85 -18.82 -11.05
CA SER A 73 19.28 -19.82 -10.14
C SER A 73 19.92 -19.60 -8.77
N MET A 74 19.15 -19.01 -7.85
CA MET A 74 19.52 -18.95 -6.45
C MET A 74 19.43 -20.40 -6.00
N SER A 75 20.55 -21.13 -6.12
CA SER A 75 20.74 -22.34 -5.33
C SER A 75 20.41 -21.93 -3.92
N SER A 76 19.25 -22.38 -3.42
CA SER A 76 18.76 -21.98 -2.12
C SER A 76 19.72 -22.56 -1.10
N SER A 77 20.72 -21.78 -0.71
CA SER A 77 21.53 -22.10 0.45
C SER A 77 20.56 -22.42 1.60
N LEU A 78 20.91 -23.39 2.43
CA LEU A 78 20.09 -23.79 3.58
C LEU A 78 19.71 -22.57 4.44
N VAL A 79 20.60 -21.58 4.51
CA VAL A 79 20.39 -20.27 5.14
C VAL A 79 19.25 -19.49 4.47
N GLY A 80 19.25 -19.39 3.14
CA GLY A 80 18.19 -18.72 2.39
C GLY A 80 16.82 -19.37 2.58
N ALA A 81 16.77 -20.71 2.56
CA ALA A 81 15.53 -21.46 2.82
C ALA A 81 15.02 -21.24 4.25
N ALA A 82 15.92 -21.24 5.25
CA ALA A 82 15.56 -20.99 6.65
C ALA A 82 15.02 -19.56 6.86
N VAL A 83 15.64 -18.54 6.26
CA VAL A 83 15.16 -17.15 6.33
C VAL A 83 13.76 -17.03 5.72
N ILE A 84 13.54 -17.64 4.56
CA ILE A 84 12.22 -17.64 3.91
C ILE A 84 11.17 -18.30 4.81
N ALA A 85 11.49 -19.47 5.38
CA ALA A 85 10.57 -20.19 6.28
C ALA A 85 10.23 -19.36 7.53
N LEU A 86 11.20 -18.69 8.14
CA LEU A 86 10.97 -17.82 9.30
C LEU A 86 10.09 -16.61 8.95
N LEU A 87 10.31 -15.98 7.80
CA LEU A 87 9.50 -14.85 7.34
C LEU A 87 8.05 -15.27 7.08
N TRP A 88 7.84 -16.37 6.35
CA TRP A 88 6.49 -16.89 6.10
C TRP A 88 5.79 -17.37 7.37
N GLY A 89 6.53 -18.01 8.28
CA GLY A 89 6.03 -18.40 9.59
C GLY A 89 5.57 -17.18 10.39
N GLY A 90 6.40 -16.15 10.48
CA GLY A 90 6.07 -14.89 11.17
C GLY A 90 4.85 -14.18 10.58
N ILE A 91 4.77 -14.07 9.25
CA ILE A 91 3.60 -13.50 8.55
C ILE A 91 2.34 -14.32 8.86
N GLY A 92 2.43 -15.66 8.81
CA GLY A 92 1.33 -16.56 9.13
C GLY A 92 0.85 -16.40 10.57
N THR A 93 1.77 -16.32 11.54
CA THR A 93 1.45 -16.06 12.94
C THR A 93 0.74 -14.72 13.11
N MET A 94 1.25 -13.64 12.52
CA MET A 94 0.63 -12.32 12.61
C MET A 94 -0.75 -12.29 11.94
N ALA A 95 -0.94 -12.98 10.81
CA ALA A 95 -2.23 -13.10 10.16
C ALA A 95 -3.26 -13.79 11.06
N VAL A 96 -2.87 -14.88 11.74
CA VAL A 96 -3.74 -15.58 12.70
C VAL A 96 -4.11 -14.67 13.88
N ILE A 97 -3.14 -13.93 14.44
CA ILE A 97 -3.39 -12.99 15.52
C ILE A 97 -4.34 -11.87 15.06
N TYR A 98 -4.11 -11.32 13.87
CA TYR A 98 -4.95 -10.27 13.29
C TYR A 98 -6.39 -10.74 13.07
N VAL A 99 -6.61 -11.92 12.49
CA VAL A 99 -7.98 -12.43 12.25
C VAL A 99 -8.74 -12.63 13.56
N ARG A 100 -8.07 -13.04 14.64
CA ARG A 100 -8.71 -13.23 15.96
C ARG A 100 -8.95 -11.92 16.71
N SER A 101 -7.93 -11.07 16.83
CA SER A 101 -8.04 -9.78 17.53
C SER A 101 -8.89 -8.79 16.74
N GLY A 102 -8.66 -8.69 15.43
CA GLY A 102 -9.16 -7.64 14.56
C GLY A 102 -8.59 -6.27 14.84
N ASP A 103 -7.43 -6.24 15.49
CA ASP A 103 -6.75 -5.00 15.82
C ASP A 103 -5.95 -4.51 14.61
N ILE A 104 -6.36 -3.37 14.06
CA ILE A 104 -5.70 -2.72 12.92
C ILE A 104 -4.23 -2.37 13.23
N PHE A 105 -3.90 -2.12 14.49
CA PHE A 105 -2.54 -1.81 14.91
C PHE A 105 -1.58 -2.96 14.59
N ILE A 106 -2.00 -4.21 14.81
CA ILE A 106 -1.19 -5.40 14.52
C ILE A 106 -0.90 -5.50 13.02
N HIS A 107 -1.89 -5.22 12.19
CA HIS A 107 -1.73 -5.18 10.74
C HIS A 107 -0.73 -4.10 10.31
N VAL A 108 -0.89 -2.88 10.81
CA VAL A 108 -0.05 -1.72 10.49
C VAL A 108 1.40 -1.94 10.90
N MET A 109 1.63 -2.47 12.10
CA MET A 109 2.98 -2.78 12.59
C MET A 109 3.64 -3.88 11.75
N THR A 110 2.90 -4.93 11.41
CA THR A 110 3.41 -6.02 10.57
C THR A 110 3.78 -5.51 9.18
N PHE A 111 2.89 -4.73 8.55
CA PHE A 111 3.15 -4.15 7.24
C PHE A 111 4.36 -3.19 7.25
N SER A 112 4.47 -2.34 8.27
CA SER A 112 5.58 -1.40 8.44
C SER A 112 6.91 -2.12 8.66
N ALA A 113 6.91 -3.22 9.41
CA ALA A 113 8.10 -4.06 9.60
C ALA A 113 8.55 -4.66 8.26
N LEU A 114 7.61 -5.20 7.46
CA LEU A 114 7.93 -5.75 6.14
C LEU A 114 8.53 -4.68 5.22
N LEU A 115 7.94 -3.48 5.15
CA LEU A 115 8.50 -2.37 4.37
C LEU A 115 9.91 -1.99 4.82
N THR A 116 10.16 -2.00 6.13
CA THR A 116 11.48 -1.67 6.71
C THR A 116 12.57 -2.66 6.28
N PHE A 117 12.23 -3.91 5.95
CA PHE A 117 13.20 -4.87 5.42
C PHE A 117 13.47 -4.70 3.92
N VAL A 118 12.54 -4.13 3.15
CA VAL A 118 12.69 -4.03 1.68
C VAL A 118 13.70 -2.94 1.29
N TRP A 119 13.62 -1.76 1.89
CA TRP A 119 14.44 -0.62 1.46
C TRP A 119 15.95 -0.77 1.73
N PRO A 120 16.43 -1.36 2.85
CA PRO A 120 17.86 -1.57 3.06
C PRO A 120 18.43 -2.55 2.05
N ARG A 121 17.65 -3.60 1.69
CA ARG A 121 18.03 -4.55 0.65
C ARG A 121 18.19 -3.87 -0.71
N THR A 122 17.28 -2.96 -1.06
CA THR A 122 17.38 -2.17 -2.29
C THR A 122 18.64 -1.29 -2.29
N LEU A 123 18.93 -0.59 -1.18
CA LEU A 123 20.15 0.22 -1.09
C LEU A 123 21.43 -0.63 -1.16
N TYR A 124 21.45 -1.80 -0.53
CA TYR A 124 22.55 -2.75 -0.65
C TYR A 124 22.79 -3.15 -2.12
N LEU A 125 21.72 -3.47 -2.86
CA LEU A 125 21.82 -3.84 -4.28
C LEU A 125 22.37 -2.69 -5.14
N VAL A 126 21.95 -1.45 -4.86
CA VAL A 126 22.37 -0.26 -5.62
C VAL A 126 23.81 0.15 -5.32
N TYR A 127 24.20 0.19 -4.04
CA TYR A 127 25.48 0.76 -3.63
C TYR A 127 26.58 -0.27 -3.39
N TRP A 128 26.25 -1.43 -2.84
CA TRP A 128 27.24 -2.36 -2.29
C TRP A 128 27.71 -3.42 -3.27
N THR A 129 26.92 -3.72 -4.31
CA THR A 129 27.25 -4.75 -5.31
C THR A 129 28.35 -4.30 -6.29
N GLY A 130 28.61 -2.99 -6.39
CA GLY A 130 29.56 -2.42 -7.35
C GLY A 130 29.17 -2.63 -8.82
N LEU A 131 27.91 -2.98 -9.10
CA LEU A 131 27.43 -3.27 -10.46
C LEU A 131 27.07 -2.01 -11.27
N TYR A 132 26.76 -0.92 -10.60
CA TYR A 132 26.14 0.26 -11.21
C TYR A 132 27.07 1.48 -11.25
N SER A 133 27.02 2.19 -12.38
CA SER A 133 27.64 3.50 -12.60
C SER A 133 27.04 4.59 -11.71
N LYS A 134 27.68 5.77 -11.65
CA LYS A 134 27.17 6.91 -10.86
C LYS A 134 25.86 7.43 -11.43
N GLU A 135 25.71 7.37 -12.75
CA GLU A 135 24.57 7.84 -13.53
C GLU A 135 23.34 6.97 -13.27
N GLU A 136 23.50 5.65 -13.31
CA GLU A 136 22.44 4.67 -12.99
C GLU A 136 21.99 4.81 -11.53
N LYS A 137 22.94 4.89 -10.58
CA LYS A 137 22.63 5.11 -9.15
C LYS A 137 21.80 6.37 -8.95
N LYS A 138 22.11 7.46 -9.66
CA LYS A 138 21.34 8.71 -9.60
C LYS A 138 19.90 8.50 -10.08
N ILE A 139 19.69 7.76 -11.17
CA ILE A 139 18.34 7.44 -11.67
C ILE A 139 17.58 6.62 -10.63
N PHE A 140 18.20 5.57 -10.08
CA PHE A 140 17.60 4.70 -9.08
C PHE A 140 17.19 5.47 -7.83
N MET A 141 18.07 6.31 -7.29
CA MET A 141 17.76 7.12 -6.12
C MET A 141 16.67 8.16 -6.35
N ARG A 142 16.51 8.66 -7.59
CA ARG A 142 15.37 9.54 -7.91
C ARG A 142 14.04 8.80 -7.80
N TYR A 143 13.95 7.55 -8.27
CA TYR A 143 12.74 6.74 -8.07
C TYR A 143 12.54 6.35 -6.61
N PHE A 144 13.63 6.00 -5.90
CA PHE A 144 13.60 5.69 -4.48
C PHE A 144 13.00 6.84 -3.66
N TRP A 145 13.56 8.05 -3.78
CA TRP A 145 13.09 9.20 -3.02
C TRP A 145 11.69 9.66 -3.42
N LYS A 146 11.33 9.56 -4.70
CA LYS A 146 9.94 9.80 -5.15
C LYS A 146 8.97 8.83 -4.47
N ALA A 147 9.31 7.54 -4.41
CA ALA A 147 8.49 6.52 -3.75
C ALA A 147 8.38 6.77 -2.25
N VAL A 148 9.51 7.03 -1.57
CA VAL A 148 9.55 7.34 -0.13
C VAL A 148 8.69 8.55 0.20
N PHE A 149 8.85 9.65 -0.55
CA PHE A 149 8.04 10.86 -0.35
C PHE A 149 6.55 10.59 -0.49
N ALA A 150 6.13 9.91 -1.57
CA ALA A 150 4.72 9.60 -1.79
C ALA A 150 4.15 8.67 -0.70
N LEU A 151 4.89 7.63 -0.30
CA LEU A 151 4.44 6.69 0.74
C LEU A 151 4.32 7.36 2.12
N ILE A 152 5.32 8.16 2.51
CA ILE A 152 5.28 8.90 3.78
C ILE A 152 4.13 9.91 3.76
N PHE A 153 4.01 10.70 2.69
CA PHE A 153 2.94 11.70 2.58
C PHE A 153 1.57 11.05 2.63
N GLY A 154 1.35 9.96 1.87
CA GLY A 154 0.12 9.19 1.94
C GLY A 154 -0.15 8.68 3.35
N PHE A 155 0.83 8.05 4.00
CA PHE A 155 0.69 7.53 5.36
C PHE A 155 0.34 8.63 6.39
N THR A 156 0.93 9.81 6.25
CA THR A 156 0.57 10.98 7.08
C THR A 156 -0.89 11.39 6.86
N LEU A 157 -1.37 11.46 5.62
CA LEU A 157 -2.77 11.77 5.33
C LEU A 157 -3.73 10.76 5.95
N TRP A 158 -3.41 9.46 5.84
CA TRP A 158 -4.17 8.39 6.47
C TRP A 158 -4.22 8.53 8.01
N HIS A 159 -3.11 8.88 8.64
CA HIS A 159 -3.08 9.07 10.09
C HIS A 159 -3.88 10.30 10.53
N ILE A 160 -3.86 11.39 9.74
CA ILE A 160 -4.71 12.57 10.00
C ILE A 160 -6.19 12.20 9.84
N ASP A 161 -6.54 11.43 8.80
CA ASP A 161 -7.90 10.94 8.56
C ASP A 161 -8.46 10.15 9.74
N LEU A 162 -7.63 9.26 10.32
CA LEU A 162 -8.01 8.45 11.47
C LEU A 162 -8.15 9.25 12.76
N GLU A 163 -7.20 10.15 13.07
CA GLU A 163 -7.17 10.84 14.36
C GLU A 163 -8.13 12.05 14.41
N TYR A 164 -8.25 12.79 13.31
CA TYR A 164 -9.03 14.03 13.23
C TYR A 164 -10.34 13.86 12.46
N CYS A 165 -10.94 12.67 12.53
CA CYS A 165 -12.08 12.37 11.69
C CYS A 165 -13.31 13.25 11.98
N ALA A 166 -13.61 13.49 13.26
CA ALA A 166 -14.77 14.30 13.66
C ALA A 166 -14.65 15.74 13.15
N GLU A 167 -13.46 16.33 13.25
CA GLU A 167 -13.13 17.65 12.76
C GLU A 167 -13.20 17.69 11.23
N LEU A 168 -12.62 16.70 10.55
CA LEU A 168 -12.67 16.61 9.09
C LEU A 168 -14.11 16.52 8.57
N ARG A 169 -14.97 15.70 9.21
CA ARG A 169 -16.41 15.61 8.89
C ARG A 169 -17.11 16.95 9.10
N ALA A 170 -16.85 17.64 10.21
CA ALA A 170 -17.42 18.95 10.49
C ALA A 170 -17.04 19.98 9.42
N VAL A 171 -15.77 20.00 9.01
CA VAL A 171 -15.29 20.89 7.94
C VAL A 171 -15.92 20.50 6.60
N ARG A 172 -15.96 19.20 6.24
CA ARG A 172 -16.61 18.71 5.00
C ARG A 172 -18.06 19.17 4.90
N LYS A 173 -18.81 19.09 6.00
CA LYS A 173 -20.20 19.58 6.08
C LYS A 173 -20.31 21.10 5.90
N ALA A 174 -19.33 21.86 6.40
CA ALA A 174 -19.32 23.31 6.28
C ALA A 174 -18.94 23.80 4.88
N VAL A 175 -17.95 23.18 4.22
CA VAL A 175 -17.48 23.61 2.90
C VAL A 175 -18.33 23.06 1.74
N GLY A 176 -18.98 21.90 1.94
CA GLY A 176 -19.80 21.26 0.93
C GLY A 176 -19.03 20.79 -0.31
N LEU A 177 -19.76 20.32 -1.31
CA LEU A 177 -19.19 19.82 -2.57
C LEU A 177 -18.90 20.97 -3.55
N PRO A 178 -17.83 20.86 -4.37
CA PRO A 178 -16.91 19.72 -4.49
C PRO A 178 -15.70 19.78 -3.53
N ILE A 179 -15.58 20.84 -2.73
CA ILE A 179 -14.39 21.07 -1.89
C ILE A 179 -14.22 19.95 -0.85
N ALA A 180 -15.32 19.41 -0.33
CA ALA A 180 -15.31 18.29 0.60
C ALA A 180 -14.54 17.06 0.06
N TRP A 181 -14.48 16.83 -1.26
CA TRP A 181 -13.69 15.74 -1.84
C TRP A 181 -12.20 15.85 -1.57
N PHE A 182 -11.67 17.08 -1.48
CA PHE A 182 -10.26 17.29 -1.16
C PHE A 182 -9.94 16.95 0.30
N LEU A 183 -10.95 16.87 1.16
CA LEU A 183 -10.82 16.55 2.58
C LEU A 183 -11.01 15.05 2.88
N GLU A 184 -11.32 14.22 1.87
CA GLU A 184 -11.31 12.76 1.98
C GLU A 184 -9.86 12.25 1.96
N LEU A 185 -9.15 12.42 3.08
CA LEU A 185 -7.71 12.19 3.17
C LEU A 185 -7.34 10.72 2.96
N HIS A 186 -8.23 9.80 3.34
CA HIS A 186 -8.09 8.37 3.05
C HIS A 186 -8.08 8.06 1.54
N GLY A 187 -8.90 8.76 0.74
CA GLY A 187 -8.87 8.65 -0.72
C GLY A 187 -7.52 9.10 -1.31
N TRP A 188 -6.94 10.17 -0.77
CA TRP A 188 -5.59 10.61 -1.14
C TRP A 188 -4.51 9.60 -0.74
N TRP A 189 -4.65 8.94 0.42
CA TRP A 189 -3.75 7.85 0.82
C TRP A 189 -3.69 6.74 -0.24
N HIS A 190 -4.82 6.31 -0.81
CA HIS A 190 -4.84 5.34 -1.91
C HIS A 190 -4.00 5.82 -3.12
N ILE A 191 -4.21 7.07 -3.53
CA ILE A 191 -3.53 7.66 -4.70
C ILE A 191 -2.01 7.70 -4.47
N PHE A 192 -1.57 8.22 -3.32
CA PHE A 192 -0.15 8.39 -3.03
C PHE A 192 0.57 7.06 -2.79
N THR A 193 -0.08 6.11 -2.12
CA THR A 193 0.51 4.78 -1.94
C THR A 193 0.56 4.00 -3.24
N ALA A 194 -0.44 4.11 -4.13
CA ALA A 194 -0.40 3.54 -5.47
C ALA A 194 0.75 4.12 -6.30
N LEU A 195 0.92 5.44 -6.26
CA LEU A 195 2.02 6.15 -6.93
C LEU A 195 3.38 5.71 -6.39
N GLY A 196 3.54 5.68 -5.07
CA GLY A 196 4.77 5.26 -4.39
C GLY A 196 5.13 3.81 -4.70
N ALA A 197 4.16 2.90 -4.60
CA ALA A 197 4.34 1.49 -4.99
C ALA A 197 4.73 1.36 -6.47
N SER A 198 4.11 2.12 -7.37
CA SER A 198 4.43 2.08 -8.80
C SER A 198 5.89 2.48 -9.08
N TRP A 199 6.39 3.54 -8.43
CA TRP A 199 7.77 3.98 -8.57
C TRP A 199 8.75 3.01 -7.93
N TYR A 200 8.41 2.47 -6.76
CA TYR A 200 9.25 1.49 -6.09
C TYR A 200 9.36 0.19 -6.89
N MET A 201 8.26 -0.31 -7.45
CA MET A 201 8.28 -1.49 -8.31
C MET A 201 9.13 -1.28 -9.57
N ARG A 202 9.09 -0.09 -10.16
CA ARG A 202 9.96 0.26 -11.30
C ARG A 202 11.44 0.29 -10.90
N LEU A 203 11.75 0.85 -9.73
CA LEU A 203 13.11 0.81 -9.18
C LEU A 203 13.60 -0.62 -9.02
N ILE A 204 12.80 -1.49 -8.39
CA ILE A 204 13.17 -2.90 -8.21
C ILE A 204 13.42 -3.57 -9.55
N ARG A 205 12.53 -3.39 -10.54
CA ARG A 205 12.71 -3.98 -11.87
C ARG A 205 14.03 -3.55 -12.52
N MET A 206 14.34 -2.25 -12.54
CA MET A 206 15.62 -1.77 -13.09
C MET A 206 16.82 -2.38 -12.34
N VAL A 207 16.79 -2.37 -11.00
CA VAL A 207 17.88 -2.92 -10.17
C VAL A 207 18.00 -4.45 -10.29
N THR A 208 16.94 -5.16 -10.69
CA THR A 208 17.03 -6.61 -10.90
C THR A 208 17.34 -6.98 -12.34
N GLU A 209 16.78 -6.30 -13.34
CA GLU A 209 17.00 -6.61 -14.76
C GLU A 209 18.40 -6.18 -15.22
N ASP A 210 18.87 -5.01 -14.80
CA ASP A 210 20.19 -4.48 -15.18
C ASP A 210 21.34 -5.24 -14.52
N ALA A 211 21.16 -5.69 -13.27
CA ALA A 211 22.13 -6.57 -12.59
C ALA A 211 22.46 -7.82 -13.42
N CYS A 212 21.47 -8.31 -14.16
CA CYS A 212 21.55 -9.54 -14.91
C CYS A 212 22.31 -9.39 -16.21
N THR A 213 21.97 -8.36 -16.98
CA THR A 213 22.71 -8.02 -18.19
C THR A 213 24.17 -7.64 -17.89
N GLY A 214 24.43 -6.96 -16.76
CA GLY A 214 25.80 -6.60 -16.33
C GLY A 214 26.65 -7.79 -15.91
N SER A 215 26.05 -8.82 -15.28
CA SER A 215 26.77 -10.04 -14.88
C SER A 215 27.21 -10.90 -16.06
N GLU A 216 26.39 -11.02 -17.11
CA GLU A 216 26.74 -11.75 -18.33
C GLU A 216 27.93 -11.11 -19.06
N LYS A 217 28.00 -9.78 -19.07
CA LYS A 217 29.10 -9.03 -19.71
C LYS A 217 30.45 -9.17 -18.98
N LYS A 218 30.46 -9.45 -17.68
CA LYS A 218 31.69 -9.70 -16.90
C LYS A 218 32.22 -11.13 -17.04
N GLN A 219 31.41 -12.04 -17.58
CA GLN A 219 31.74 -13.46 -17.71
C GLN A 219 32.23 -13.86 -19.11
N LYS A 220 32.17 -12.93 -20.08
CA LYS A 220 32.85 -13.00 -21.37
C LYS A 220 34.10 -12.14 -21.35
#